data_AF-A0A450TU76-F1
#
_entry.id   AF-A0A450TU76-F1
#
_cell.length_a   1.000
_cell.length_b   1.000
_cell.length_c   1.000
_cell.angle_alpha   90.00
_cell.angle_beta   90.00
_cell.angle_gamma   90.00
#
_symmetry.space_group_name_H-M   'P 1'
#
loop_
_entity.id
_entity.type
_entity.pdbx_description
1 polymer ?
#
loop_
_entity_poly.entity_id
_entity_poly.type
_entity_poly.pdbx_seq_one_letter_code
_entity_poly.pdbx_strand_id
1 'polypeptide(L)'
;MMRRSWIKSTEEIPLVRQCELAMVTRSTVYAACEPVKVDEDELLLCRLIDEEYTKRPFYGTRRMVVFLRWSQYQPRSSPTPGLSLPIAWIGGGSPESSMEY
;
A
#
# COMPACT_ATOMS: atom_id res chain seq x y z
N MET A 1 -22.11 16.91 28.92
CA MET A 1 -21.31 17.55 27.84
C MET A 1 -20.17 16.60 27.49
N MET A 2 -20.05 16.18 26.23
CA MET A 2 -19.06 15.17 25.82
C MET A 2 -17.75 15.85 25.41
N ARG A 3 -16.67 15.72 26.21
CA ARG A 3 -15.36 16.34 25.93
C ARG A 3 -14.74 15.89 24.61
N ARG A 4 -15.13 14.71 24.11
CA ARG A 4 -14.67 14.17 22.82
C ARG A 4 -15.03 15.08 21.64
N SER A 5 -16.11 15.86 21.71
CA SER A 5 -16.52 16.73 20.60
C SER A 5 -15.56 17.92 20.36
N TRP A 6 -14.55 18.10 21.22
CA TRP A 6 -13.50 19.11 21.05
C TRP A 6 -12.31 18.61 20.24
N ILE A 7 -12.28 17.33 19.89
CA ILE A 7 -11.17 16.70 19.17
C ILE A 7 -11.50 16.69 17.68
N LYS A 8 -10.58 17.21 16.86
CA LYS A 8 -10.72 17.32 15.41
C LYS A 8 -9.44 16.88 14.71
N SER A 9 -9.59 16.09 13.65
CA SER A 9 -8.46 15.53 12.89
C SER A 9 -7.69 16.59 12.07
N THR A 10 -8.36 17.67 11.67
CA THR A 10 -7.85 18.70 10.73
C THR A 10 -7.53 20.01 11.45
N GLU A 11 -6.73 19.97 12.51
CA GLU A 11 -6.28 21.15 13.25
C GLU A 11 -4.75 21.22 13.24
N GLU A 12 -4.19 22.41 13.47
CA GLU A 12 -2.73 22.63 13.55
C GLU A 12 -2.08 21.85 14.71
N ILE A 13 -2.88 21.44 15.70
CA ILE A 13 -2.44 20.68 16.86
C ILE A 13 -2.61 19.17 16.59
N PRO A 14 -1.57 18.34 16.80
CA PRO A 14 -1.70 16.89 16.60
C PRO A 14 -2.75 16.27 17.54
N LEU A 15 -3.45 15.24 17.04
CA LEU A 15 -4.54 14.56 17.73
C LEU A 15 -4.16 14.11 19.15
N VAL A 16 -2.92 13.67 19.34
CA VAL A 16 -2.38 13.24 20.65
C VAL A 16 -2.44 14.38 21.66
N ARG A 17 -1.98 15.57 21.27
CA ARG A 17 -1.97 16.76 22.14
C ARG A 17 -3.38 17.28 22.40
N GLN A 18 -4.29 17.17 21.42
CA GLN A 18 -5.70 17.49 21.64
C GLN A 18 -6.35 16.55 22.67
N CYS A 19 -6.07 15.24 22.60
CA CYS A 19 -6.56 14.25 23.56
C CYS A 19 -6.06 14.55 24.98
N GLU A 20 -4.78 14.91 25.11
CA GLU A 20 -4.17 15.30 26.39
C GLU A 20 -4.84 16.55 26.99
N LEU A 21 -5.00 17.61 26.19
CA LEU A 21 -5.65 18.86 26.63
C LEU A 21 -7.14 18.68 26.98
N ALA A 22 -7.85 17.86 26.21
CA ALA A 22 -9.26 17.57 26.44
C ALA A 22 -9.49 16.52 27.56
N MET A 23 -8.42 15.91 28.09
CA MET A 23 -8.46 14.81 29.06
C MET A 23 -9.32 13.63 28.56
N VAL A 24 -9.08 13.22 27.30
CA VAL A 24 -9.76 12.10 26.63
C VAL A 24 -8.73 11.03 26.24
N THR A 25 -9.10 9.76 26.37
CA THR A 25 -8.22 8.65 25.97
C THR A 25 -8.17 8.49 24.45
N ARG A 26 -6.97 8.34 23.89
CA ARG A 26 -6.74 8.19 22.43
C ARG A 26 -7.54 7.03 21.82
N SER A 27 -7.70 5.93 22.55
CA SER A 27 -8.43 4.75 22.09
C SER A 27 -9.89 5.06 21.76
N THR A 28 -10.55 5.92 22.54
CA THR A 28 -11.96 6.30 22.30
C THR A 28 -12.14 7.21 21.07
N VAL A 29 -11.06 7.89 20.66
CA VAL A 29 -11.04 8.71 19.45
C VAL A 29 -10.83 7.82 18.23
N TYR A 30 -9.85 6.92 18.27
CA TYR A 30 -9.61 5.97 17.17
C TYR A 30 -10.76 5.00 16.95
N ALA A 31 -11.36 4.47 18.02
CA ALA A 31 -12.50 3.56 17.92
C ALA A 31 -13.75 4.19 17.31
N ALA A 32 -13.83 5.51 17.28
CA ALA A 32 -14.94 6.24 16.69
C ALA A 32 -14.59 6.99 15.41
N CYS A 33 -13.35 6.81 14.93
CA CYS A 33 -12.99 7.24 13.61
C CYS A 33 -13.72 6.33 12.63
N GLU A 34 -14.49 6.91 11.73
CA GLU A 34 -15.13 6.12 10.68
C GLU A 34 -14.04 5.52 9.79
N PRO A 35 -14.20 4.25 9.38
CA PRO A 35 -13.27 3.65 8.44
C PRO A 35 -13.27 4.47 7.15
N VAL A 36 -12.07 4.82 6.69
CA VAL A 36 -11.90 5.51 5.40
C VAL A 36 -12.43 4.58 4.31
N LYS A 37 -13.21 5.13 3.37
CA LYS A 37 -13.61 4.38 2.17
C LYS A 37 -12.35 4.04 1.38
N VAL A 38 -12.05 2.75 1.33
CA VAL A 38 -10.93 2.19 0.57
C VAL A 38 -11.30 2.24 -0.90
N ASP A 39 -10.40 2.75 -1.75
CA ASP A 39 -10.58 2.78 -3.19
C ASP A 39 -10.37 1.38 -3.81
N GLU A 40 -10.87 1.12 -5.02
CA GLU A 40 -10.70 -0.17 -5.68
C GLU A 40 -9.22 -0.48 -5.94
N ASP A 41 -8.40 0.52 -6.28
CA ASP A 41 -6.96 0.32 -6.49
C ASP A 41 -6.25 -0.11 -5.19
N GLU A 42 -6.69 0.43 -4.05
CA GLU A 42 -6.16 0.06 -2.73
C GLU A 42 -6.62 -1.36 -2.33
N LEU A 43 -7.85 -1.75 -2.66
CA LEU A 43 -8.32 -3.12 -2.49
C LEU A 43 -7.53 -4.11 -3.36
N LEU A 44 -7.27 -3.78 -4.61
CA LEU A 44 -6.45 -4.60 -5.52
C LEU A 44 -5.02 -4.75 -4.97
N LEU A 45 -4.45 -3.65 -4.45
CA LEU A 45 -3.14 -3.68 -3.81
C LEU A 45 -3.11 -4.65 -2.61
N CYS A 46 -4.12 -4.58 -1.74
CA CYS A 46 -4.24 -5.51 -0.61
C CYS A 46 -4.31 -6.97 -1.07
N ARG A 47 -5.13 -7.28 -2.09
CA ARG A 47 -5.24 -8.64 -2.63
C ARG A 47 -3.89 -9.15 -3.17
N LEU A 48 -3.16 -8.30 -3.91
CA LEU A 48 -1.84 -8.67 -4.44
C LEU A 48 -0.80 -8.94 -3.35
N ILE A 49 -0.84 -8.17 -2.26
CA ILE A 49 0.02 -8.38 -1.09
C ILE A 49 -0.29 -9.75 -0.46
N ASP A 50 -1.57 -10.03 -0.23
CA ASP A 50 -2.01 -11.28 0.41
C ASP A 50 -1.62 -12.51 -0.43
N GLU A 51 -1.80 -12.44 -1.75
CA GLU A 51 -1.42 -13.50 -2.67
C GLU A 51 0.09 -13.78 -2.66
N GLU A 52 0.92 -12.74 -2.76
CA GLU A 52 2.38 -12.90 -2.79
C GLU A 52 2.92 -13.36 -1.44
N TYR A 53 2.37 -12.85 -0.34
CA TYR A 53 2.77 -13.25 1.01
C TYR A 53 2.40 -14.70 1.31
N THR A 54 1.27 -15.19 0.79
CA THR A 54 0.86 -16.60 0.88
C THR A 54 1.79 -17.51 0.07
N LYS A 55 2.21 -17.08 -1.12
CA LYS A 55 3.14 -17.84 -1.98
C LYS A 55 4.55 -17.89 -1.42
N ARG A 56 4.98 -16.82 -0.75
CA ARG A 56 6.36 -16.64 -0.27
C ARG A 56 6.34 -16.23 1.21
N PRO A 57 6.16 -17.18 2.14
CA PRO A 57 6.35 -16.87 3.55
C PRO A 57 7.78 -16.34 3.75
N PHE A 58 7.94 -15.28 4.54
CA PHE A 58 9.18 -14.50 4.73
C PHE A 58 9.56 -13.49 3.62
N TYR A 59 8.65 -13.18 2.68
CA TYR A 59 8.85 -12.10 1.72
C TYR A 59 8.70 -10.73 2.38
N GLY A 60 9.78 -10.24 3.01
CA GLY A 60 9.77 -9.00 3.79
C GLY A 60 9.35 -7.75 2.99
N THR A 61 8.99 -6.68 3.70
CA THR A 61 8.39 -5.46 3.15
C THR A 61 9.20 -4.84 2.01
N ARG A 62 10.54 -4.83 2.10
CA ARG A 62 11.42 -4.28 1.06
C ARG A 62 11.24 -4.97 -0.29
N ARG A 63 11.12 -6.30 -0.29
CA ARG A 63 10.95 -7.11 -1.51
C ARG A 63 9.51 -7.02 -2.02
N MET A 64 8.53 -6.95 -1.11
CA MET A 64 7.13 -6.73 -1.46
C MET A 64 6.92 -5.43 -2.24
N VAL A 65 7.54 -4.32 -1.81
CA VAL A 65 7.43 -3.03 -2.53
C VAL A 65 8.00 -3.11 -3.95
N VAL A 66 9.11 -3.83 -4.15
CA VAL A 66 9.69 -4.04 -5.49
C VAL A 66 8.77 -4.88 -6.36
N PHE A 67 8.22 -5.97 -5.81
CA PHE A 67 7.26 -6.83 -6.50
C PHE A 67 6.00 -6.06 -6.92
N LEU A 68 5.43 -5.28 -6.01
CA LEU A 68 4.23 -4.47 -6.28
C LEU A 68 4.47 -3.38 -7.33
N ARG A 69 5.63 -2.73 -7.30
CA ARG A 69 6.01 -1.76 -8.35
C ARG A 69 6.11 -2.43 -9.72
N TRP A 70 6.61 -3.66 -9.76
CA TRP A 70 6.72 -4.42 -11.00
C TRP A 70 5.35 -4.92 -11.48
N SER A 71 4.47 -5.36 -10.58
CA SER A 71 3.12 -5.84 -10.94
C SER A 71 2.18 -4.70 -11.37
N GLN A 72 2.32 -3.50 -10.79
CA GLN A 72 1.60 -2.30 -11.25
C GLN A 72 2.08 -1.81 -12.63
N TYR A 73 3.33 -2.12 -13.02
CA TYR A 73 3.90 -1.82 -14.34
C TYR A 73 3.75 -3.01 -15.31
N GLN A 74 2.67 -3.76 -15.27
CA GLN A 74 2.33 -4.61 -16.41
C GLN A 74 1.70 -3.73 -17.50
N PRO A 75 2.35 -3.51 -18.66
CA PRO A 75 1.66 -2.91 -19.79
C PRO A 75 0.49 -3.83 -20.09
N ARG A 76 -0.74 -3.33 -19.87
CA ARG A 76 -1.98 -4.02 -20.20
C ARG A 76 -1.79 -4.65 -21.56
N SER A 77 -1.66 -5.97 -21.60
CA SER A 77 -1.30 -6.71 -22.79
C SER A 77 -2.48 -6.62 -23.76
N SER A 78 -2.56 -5.55 -24.55
CA SER A 78 -3.28 -5.61 -25.81
C SER A 78 -2.46 -6.51 -26.72
N PRO A 79 -3.00 -7.64 -27.21
CA PRO A 79 -2.32 -8.41 -28.22
C PRO A 79 -2.37 -7.58 -29.50
N THR A 80 -1.31 -6.84 -29.83
CA THR A 80 -1.12 -6.32 -31.18
C THR A 80 -0.53 -7.44 -32.03
N PRO A 81 -1.30 -8.05 -32.94
CA PRO A 81 -0.75 -9.05 -33.85
C PRO A 81 -0.01 -8.30 -34.96
N GLY A 82 1.24 -8.68 -35.21
CA GLY A 82 1.88 -8.39 -36.49
C GLY A 82 2.80 -7.17 -36.57
N LEU A 83 3.51 -6.81 -35.50
CA LEU A 83 4.68 -5.93 -35.63
C LEU A 83 5.93 -6.60 -35.06
N SER A 84 6.87 -6.84 -35.96
CA SER A 84 8.26 -7.19 -35.68
C SER A 84 8.84 -6.22 -34.65
N LEU A 85 9.27 -6.76 -33.51
CA LEU A 85 9.99 -6.07 -32.44
C LEU A 85 11.06 -5.14 -33.03
N PRO A 86 11.26 -3.95 -32.44
CA PRO A 86 12.64 -3.65 -32.06
C PRO A 86 12.82 -2.69 -30.84
N ILE A 87 13.93 -2.92 -30.13
CA ILE A 87 14.71 -1.94 -29.34
C ILE A 87 14.10 -1.47 -28.01
N ALA A 88 14.16 -2.33 -26.98
CA ALA A 88 14.42 -1.90 -25.61
C ALA A 88 14.95 -3.06 -24.74
N TRP A 89 15.91 -3.83 -25.29
CA TRP A 89 16.66 -4.87 -24.56
C TRP A 89 18.15 -4.74 -24.92
N ILE A 90 18.70 -3.54 -24.70
CA ILE A 90 20.14 -3.35 -24.57
C ILE A 90 20.35 -2.62 -23.25
N GLY A 91 20.72 -3.37 -22.21
CA GLY A 91 21.18 -2.79 -20.96
C GLY A 91 20.62 -3.42 -19.69
N GLY A 92 21.11 -4.62 -19.35
CA GLY A 92 21.50 -4.97 -17.98
C GLY A 92 20.40 -5.31 -16.97
N GLY A 93 20.32 -6.61 -16.65
CA GLY A 93 19.83 -7.07 -15.35
C GLY A 93 18.46 -7.70 -15.40
N SER A 94 18.39 -8.92 -15.95
CA SER A 94 17.28 -9.80 -15.64
C SER A 94 17.32 -10.17 -14.15
N PRO A 95 16.19 -10.16 -13.41
CA PRO A 95 16.14 -10.70 -12.05
C PRO A 95 15.97 -12.22 -12.05
N GLU A 96 16.25 -12.91 -13.17
CA GLU A 96 16.32 -14.37 -13.24
C GLU A 96 17.70 -14.90 -12.79
N SER A 97 18.14 -14.48 -11.61
CA SER A 97 19.23 -15.15 -10.89
C SER A 97 19.14 -14.85 -9.39
N SER A 98 18.16 -15.45 -8.75
CA SER A 98 18.18 -15.83 -7.32
C SER A 98 17.09 -16.88 -7.12
N MET A 99 17.20 -17.92 -7.94
CA MET A 99 16.61 -19.22 -7.73
C MET A 99 17.76 -20.12 -7.30
N GLU A 100 18.24 -19.91 -6.07
CA GLU A 100 19.02 -20.89 -5.30
C GLU A 100 19.15 -20.38 -3.86
N TYR A 101 19.12 -21.35 -2.94
CA TYR A 101 19.12 -21.21 -1.48
C TYR A 101 20.33 -20.46 -0.92
#